data_AF-A0A9D1MLA2-F1
#
_entry.id   AF-A0A9D1MLA2-F1
#
_cell.length_a   1.000
_cell.length_b   1.000
_cell.length_c   1.000
_cell.angle_alpha   90.00
_cell.angle_beta   90.00
_cell.angle_gamma   90.00
#
_symmetry.space_group_name_H-M   'P 1'
#
loop_
_entity.id
_entity.type
_entity.pdbx_description
1 polymer ?
#
loop_
_entity_poly.entity_id
_entity_poly.type
_entity_poly.pdbx_seq_one_letter_code
_entity_poly.pdbx_strand_id
1 'polypeptide(L)'
;MAKLIKDVVHGYVDFEEEFIDIINSSAFQRLRNIRQTSYISLYPSSLHDRFTHSIGVYALGKYAFEHFEENVKADFSIESKDIDWKNKKDIFLKACLLHDIGHAPFSHTGENFYLQKRTNYSPLPIPSIYVDLISCVKNDIFEKDFNNSQLVEDKLAKPHEIMSAIVGIKKFDKFINESYRDLFARMIIGLRYENRNDEKCFEQAIDNSLIQLLNSSVIDVDRLDYLARDRTMTGFESVKIDTERLLANVCLVNMNNVGINKQYTLGYYKNAASVIENVVVAHDSEKKWIQSNAVVLYDSFLVQKCIKGVEKFLSSENNFLFCEDTLGDEGVKIDGRTIRLLCDADIIHLAKQIPSNDYYYEFIEEYFSRSNRKKAIWKTESEFRLMLREIGENERTNFLYWIKELINNLAYNGTSSDEDNIVINQRAEEIIIEECDKKIKNIGNKESATAQKYRDAVLKQFNVFKEFAQANNIEYNFVITFVAPFSSNIDKLTSNDVLIKYKNFGYAKPVGEIIKTYSADEHTRDNQENEKIFFIYYKRNTSTKYISPVNFIKYFCNKIENEFVSPC
;
A
#
# COMPACT_ATOMS: atom_id res chain seq x y z
N MET A 1 27.87 -11.14 -23.41
CA MET A 1 26.84 -12.18 -23.66
C MET A 1 25.65 -11.84 -22.78
N ALA A 2 24.42 -11.92 -23.28
CA ALA A 2 23.23 -11.74 -22.45
C ALA A 2 23.15 -12.87 -21.40
N LYS A 3 22.85 -12.52 -20.15
CA LYS A 3 22.67 -13.51 -19.07
C LYS A 3 21.18 -13.87 -19.00
N LEU A 4 20.89 -15.16 -18.96
CA LEU A 4 19.53 -15.68 -18.83
C LEU A 4 19.23 -16.05 -17.39
N ILE A 5 18.08 -15.60 -16.87
CA ILE A 5 17.53 -16.01 -15.58
C ILE A 5 16.19 -16.68 -15.83
N LYS A 6 15.96 -17.86 -15.26
CA LYS A 6 14.67 -18.54 -15.34
C LYS A 6 13.75 -18.06 -14.21
N ASP A 7 12.70 -17.34 -14.59
CA ASP A 7 11.57 -16.96 -13.74
C ASP A 7 10.43 -17.99 -13.88
N VAL A 8 9.71 -18.24 -12.80
CA VAL A 8 8.64 -19.27 -12.80
C VAL A 8 7.37 -18.80 -13.52
N VAL A 9 7.13 -17.49 -13.56
CA VAL A 9 5.94 -16.87 -14.15
C VAL A 9 6.20 -16.53 -15.61
N HIS A 10 7.35 -15.93 -15.91
CA HIS A 10 7.67 -15.37 -17.23
C HIS A 10 8.67 -16.19 -18.04
N GLY A 11 9.13 -17.33 -17.55
CA GLY A 11 10.08 -18.18 -18.27
C GLY A 11 11.51 -17.62 -18.26
N TYR A 12 12.23 -17.70 -19.38
CA TYR A 12 13.60 -17.19 -19.44
C TYR A 12 13.61 -15.69 -19.74
N VAL A 13 14.21 -14.92 -18.85
CA VAL A 13 14.41 -13.47 -18.98
C VAL A 13 15.87 -13.20 -19.29
N ASP A 14 16.14 -12.46 -20.36
CA ASP A 14 17.48 -12.08 -20.79
C ASP A 14 17.84 -10.66 -20.35
N PHE A 15 19.07 -10.50 -19.87
CA PHE A 15 19.60 -9.25 -19.38
C PHE A 15 20.91 -8.88 -20.08
N GLU A 16 21.03 -7.61 -20.44
CA GLU A 16 22.30 -7.01 -20.84
C GLU A 16 23.23 -6.82 -19.64
N GLU A 17 24.53 -6.65 -19.90
CA GLU A 17 25.58 -6.64 -18.88
C GLU A 17 25.36 -5.56 -17.81
N GLU A 18 24.93 -4.35 -18.21
CA GLU A 18 24.66 -3.25 -17.30
C GLU A 18 23.54 -3.58 -16.30
N PHE A 19 22.45 -4.22 -16.75
CA PHE A 19 21.37 -4.66 -15.86
C PHE A 19 21.82 -5.77 -14.93
N ILE A 20 22.74 -6.64 -15.37
CA ILE A 20 23.33 -7.67 -14.51
C ILE A 20 24.18 -7.04 -13.39
N ASP A 21 24.89 -5.95 -13.67
CA ASP A 21 25.63 -5.23 -12.63
C ASP A 21 24.71 -4.62 -11.57
N ILE A 22 23.56 -4.07 -11.98
CA ILE A 22 22.50 -3.63 -11.07
C ILE A 22 21.99 -4.81 -10.25
N ILE A 23 21.65 -5.93 -10.90
CA ILE A 23 21.11 -7.13 -10.24
C ILE A 23 22.11 -7.70 -9.23
N ASN A 24 23.41 -7.72 -9.54
CA ASN A 24 24.44 -8.26 -8.66
C ASN A 24 24.81 -7.33 -7.49
N SER A 25 24.32 -6.09 -7.48
CA SER A 25 24.56 -5.16 -6.38
C SER A 25 23.97 -5.66 -5.06
N SER A 26 24.61 -5.30 -3.94
CA SER A 26 24.16 -5.62 -2.59
C SER A 26 22.75 -5.11 -2.31
N ALA A 27 22.47 -3.86 -2.70
CA ALA A 27 21.15 -3.24 -2.55
C ALA A 27 20.05 -4.00 -3.30
N PHE A 28 20.32 -4.51 -4.51
CA PHE A 28 19.34 -5.30 -5.26
C PHE A 28 19.21 -6.73 -4.73
N GLN A 29 20.33 -7.38 -4.39
CA GLN A 29 20.31 -8.72 -3.78
C GLN A 29 19.58 -8.76 -2.42
N ARG A 30 19.51 -7.62 -1.71
CA ARG A 30 18.70 -7.45 -0.48
C ARG A 30 17.24 -7.88 -0.69
N LEU A 31 16.67 -7.59 -1.86
CA LEU A 31 15.27 -7.87 -2.18
C LEU A 31 14.90 -9.36 -2.09
N ARG A 32 15.88 -10.29 -2.10
CA ARG A 32 15.65 -11.73 -1.87
C ARG A 32 15.15 -12.04 -0.45
N ASN A 33 15.40 -11.13 0.49
CA ASN A 33 15.03 -11.28 1.90
C ASN A 33 13.88 -10.34 2.29
N ILE A 34 13.14 -9.83 1.29
CA ILE A 34 11.93 -9.03 1.49
C ILE A 34 10.78 -9.77 0.80
N ARG A 35 9.86 -10.34 1.58
CA ARG A 35 8.71 -11.05 1.04
C ARG A 35 7.79 -10.10 0.28
N GLN A 36 7.26 -10.55 -0.85
CA GLN A 36 6.33 -9.75 -1.66
C GLN A 36 5.10 -9.33 -0.85
N THR A 37 4.49 -10.30 -0.13
CA THR A 37 3.21 -10.12 0.55
C THR A 37 3.21 -10.77 1.95
N SER A 38 2.24 -10.38 2.79
CA SER A 38 1.97 -11.00 4.09
C SER A 38 1.11 -12.28 3.99
N TYR A 39 0.88 -12.79 2.78
CA TYR A 39 -0.05 -13.89 2.51
C TYR A 39 0.40 -15.21 3.11
N ILE A 40 1.69 -15.36 3.47
CA ILE A 40 2.26 -16.57 4.09
C ILE A 40 1.49 -17.06 5.32
N SER A 41 0.85 -16.13 6.05
CA SER A 41 0.03 -16.43 7.21
C SER A 41 -1.16 -17.34 6.88
N LEU A 42 -1.72 -17.19 5.66
CA LEU A 42 -2.85 -17.93 5.10
C LEU A 42 -2.43 -18.97 4.05
N TYR A 43 -1.45 -18.65 3.20
CA TYR A 43 -0.92 -19.46 2.10
C TYR A 43 0.56 -19.78 2.33
N PRO A 44 0.91 -20.91 2.97
CA PRO A 44 2.29 -21.22 3.34
C PRO A 44 3.29 -21.27 2.16
N SER A 45 2.79 -21.47 0.94
CA SER A 45 3.60 -21.51 -0.29
C SER A 45 3.95 -20.13 -0.85
N SER A 46 3.34 -19.04 -0.33
CA SER A 46 3.58 -17.66 -0.75
C SER A 46 4.93 -17.15 -0.24
N LEU A 47 6.01 -17.71 -0.77
CA LEU A 47 7.40 -17.46 -0.38
C LEU A 47 8.17 -16.62 -1.39
N HIS A 48 7.52 -16.09 -2.43
CA HIS A 48 8.18 -15.20 -3.37
C HIS A 48 8.58 -13.88 -2.73
N ASP A 49 9.56 -13.25 -3.35
CA ASP A 49 10.27 -12.08 -2.85
C ASP A 49 10.26 -10.94 -3.89
N ARG A 50 10.58 -9.74 -3.42
CA ARG A 50 10.64 -8.53 -4.26
C ARG A 50 11.68 -8.67 -5.37
N PHE A 51 12.73 -9.48 -5.16
CA PHE A 51 13.76 -9.74 -6.18
C PHE A 51 13.18 -10.40 -7.43
N THR A 52 12.41 -11.49 -7.24
CA THR A 52 11.78 -12.19 -8.38
C THR A 52 10.70 -11.35 -9.04
N HIS A 53 9.97 -10.56 -8.26
CA HIS A 53 9.00 -9.60 -8.77
C HIS A 53 9.65 -8.53 -9.66
N SER A 54 10.70 -7.84 -9.19
CA SER A 54 11.42 -6.83 -9.99
C SER A 54 11.99 -7.40 -11.31
N ILE A 55 12.43 -8.65 -11.33
CA ILE A 55 12.85 -9.34 -12.57
C ILE A 55 11.67 -9.53 -13.53
N GLY A 56 10.50 -9.91 -13.01
CA GLY A 56 9.30 -10.08 -13.83
C GLY A 56 8.73 -8.78 -14.34
N VAL A 57 8.75 -7.70 -13.54
CA VAL A 57 8.38 -6.34 -13.97
C VAL A 57 9.32 -5.84 -15.06
N TYR A 58 10.63 -6.10 -14.96
CA TYR A 58 11.56 -5.85 -16.06
C TYR A 58 11.19 -6.62 -17.34
N ALA A 59 10.84 -7.91 -17.23
CA ALA A 59 10.48 -8.74 -18.38
C ALA A 59 9.22 -8.21 -19.08
N LEU A 60 8.16 -7.93 -18.31
CA LEU A 60 6.92 -7.34 -18.84
C LEU A 60 7.16 -5.93 -19.39
N GLY A 61 7.96 -5.11 -18.70
CA GLY A 61 8.37 -3.78 -19.16
C GLY A 61 9.08 -3.82 -20.51
N LYS A 62 10.05 -4.72 -20.69
CA LYS A 62 10.75 -4.91 -21.97
C LYS A 62 9.78 -5.21 -23.11
N TYR A 63 8.88 -6.15 -22.88
CA TYR A 63 7.88 -6.53 -23.87
C TYR A 63 6.89 -5.38 -24.16
N ALA A 64 6.43 -4.67 -23.12
CA ALA A 64 5.53 -3.53 -23.26
C ALA A 64 6.17 -2.38 -24.05
N PHE A 65 7.42 -2.05 -23.76
CA PHE A 65 8.14 -0.97 -24.42
C PHE A 65 8.34 -1.27 -25.90
N GLU A 66 8.77 -2.50 -26.25
CA GLU A 66 9.02 -2.90 -27.64
C GLU A 66 7.76 -2.77 -28.49
N HIS A 67 6.62 -3.30 -28.01
CA HIS A 67 5.35 -3.17 -28.72
C HIS A 67 4.81 -1.74 -28.75
N PHE A 68 4.99 -0.98 -27.67
CA PHE A 68 4.59 0.43 -27.65
C PHE A 68 5.37 1.24 -28.68
N GLU A 69 6.70 1.09 -28.73
CA GLU A 69 7.57 1.75 -29.71
C GLU A 69 7.16 1.39 -31.15
N GLU A 70 6.97 0.10 -31.44
CA GLU A 70 6.54 -0.39 -32.76
C GLU A 70 5.17 0.19 -33.17
N ASN A 71 4.20 0.13 -32.26
CA ASN A 71 2.84 0.62 -32.51
C ASN A 71 2.81 2.15 -32.70
N VAL A 72 3.61 2.91 -31.94
CA VAL A 72 3.72 4.37 -32.10
C VAL A 72 4.34 4.72 -33.45
N LYS A 73 5.46 4.07 -33.83
CA LYS A 73 6.10 4.29 -35.13
C LYS A 73 5.14 3.98 -36.28
N ALA A 74 4.42 2.87 -36.19
CA ALA A 74 3.45 2.46 -37.21
C ALA A 74 2.26 3.42 -37.32
N ASP A 75 1.69 3.86 -36.20
CA ASP A 75 0.47 4.68 -36.20
C ASP A 75 0.73 6.15 -36.58
N PHE A 76 1.92 6.68 -36.30
CA PHE A 76 2.25 8.09 -36.51
C PHE A 76 3.29 8.33 -37.61
N SER A 77 3.78 7.28 -38.28
CA SER A 77 4.79 7.37 -39.35
C SER A 77 6.05 8.14 -38.93
N ILE A 78 6.47 7.94 -37.69
CA ILE A 78 7.61 8.65 -37.09
C ILE A 78 8.92 7.98 -37.51
N GLU A 79 9.86 8.76 -38.04
CA GLU A 79 11.21 8.27 -38.29
C GLU A 79 11.95 8.05 -36.94
N SER A 80 12.82 7.05 -36.86
CA SER A 80 13.49 6.67 -35.62
C SER A 80 14.38 7.75 -34.98
N LYS A 81 14.58 8.91 -35.63
CA LYS A 81 15.47 10.00 -35.20
C LYS A 81 14.76 11.10 -34.41
N ASP A 82 13.43 11.13 -34.40
CA ASP A 82 12.67 12.23 -33.77
C ASP A 82 12.50 12.04 -32.26
N ILE A 83 12.65 10.82 -31.76
CA ILE A 83 12.51 10.44 -30.35
C ILE A 83 13.71 9.58 -29.96
N ASP A 84 14.28 9.86 -28.79
CA ASP A 84 15.37 9.09 -28.20
C ASP A 84 14.89 7.77 -27.58
N TRP A 85 14.36 6.89 -28.43
CA TRP A 85 13.81 5.59 -28.03
C TRP A 85 14.82 4.73 -27.27
N LYS A 86 16.11 4.83 -27.62
CA LYS A 86 17.18 4.04 -26.99
C LYS A 86 17.32 4.40 -25.52
N ASN A 87 17.52 5.68 -25.19
CA ASN A 87 17.71 6.07 -23.79
C ASN A 87 16.39 6.02 -23.00
N LYS A 88 15.24 6.26 -23.64
CA LYS A 88 13.92 6.05 -23.02
C LYS A 88 13.67 4.58 -22.67
N LYS A 89 14.05 3.63 -23.55
CA LYS A 89 14.00 2.19 -23.26
C LYS A 89 14.87 1.84 -22.07
N ASP A 90 16.13 2.26 -22.14
CA ASP A 90 17.12 1.99 -21.10
C ASP A 90 16.65 2.48 -19.72
N ILE A 91 16.22 3.74 -19.61
CA ILE A 91 15.76 4.28 -18.34
C ILE A 91 14.43 3.68 -17.87
N PHE A 92 13.50 3.38 -18.78
CA PHE A 92 12.25 2.71 -18.45
C PHE A 92 12.52 1.32 -17.85
N LEU A 93 13.41 0.54 -18.46
CA LEU A 93 13.78 -0.78 -17.92
C LEU A 93 14.52 -0.69 -16.59
N LYS A 94 15.37 0.33 -16.40
CA LYS A 94 16.00 0.60 -15.09
C LYS A 94 14.95 0.94 -14.04
N ALA A 95 13.94 1.74 -14.38
CA ALA A 95 12.82 2.02 -13.48
C ALA A 95 11.99 0.77 -13.20
N CYS A 96 11.63 -0.04 -14.19
CA CYS A 96 10.95 -1.33 -13.98
C CYS A 96 11.72 -2.24 -13.03
N LEU A 97 13.04 -2.34 -13.20
CA LEU A 97 13.88 -3.16 -12.34
C LEU A 97 13.99 -2.58 -10.92
N LEU A 98 14.08 -1.25 -10.77
CA LEU A 98 14.35 -0.59 -9.49
C LEU A 98 13.12 -0.03 -8.77
N HIS A 99 11.90 -0.15 -9.32
CA HIS A 99 10.70 0.47 -8.74
C HIS A 99 10.42 0.03 -7.29
N ASP A 100 10.90 -1.15 -6.91
CA ASP A 100 10.72 -1.76 -5.60
C ASP A 100 12.00 -1.83 -4.76
N ILE A 101 13.10 -1.20 -5.21
CA ILE A 101 14.40 -1.21 -4.53
C ILE A 101 14.36 -0.52 -3.16
N GLY A 102 13.34 0.28 -2.88
CA GLY A 102 13.13 1.02 -1.63
C GLY A 102 12.16 0.34 -0.66
N HIS A 103 11.65 -0.86 -0.97
CA HIS A 103 10.73 -1.55 -0.07
C HIS A 103 11.34 -1.75 1.32
N ALA A 104 10.53 -1.39 2.32
CA ALA A 104 10.77 -1.70 3.72
C ALA A 104 10.69 -3.21 3.96
N PRO A 105 11.36 -3.74 5.01
CA PRO A 105 11.04 -5.05 5.55
C PRO A 105 9.53 -5.25 5.73
N PHE A 106 9.04 -6.42 5.35
CA PHE A 106 7.63 -6.79 5.29
C PHE A 106 6.78 -5.96 4.33
N SER A 107 7.40 -5.40 3.28
CA SER A 107 6.72 -4.73 2.18
C SER A 107 5.76 -3.61 2.66
N HIS A 108 4.50 -3.61 2.23
CA HIS A 108 3.51 -2.59 2.59
C HIS A 108 3.25 -2.49 4.10
N THR A 109 3.50 -3.56 4.86
CA THR A 109 3.33 -3.54 6.31
C THR A 109 4.32 -2.61 7.00
N GLY A 110 5.52 -2.45 6.42
CA GLY A 110 6.60 -1.61 6.96
C GLY A 110 6.75 -0.22 6.32
N GLU A 111 6.00 0.11 5.26
CA GLU A 111 6.27 1.33 4.47
C GLU A 111 5.98 2.64 5.22
N ASN A 112 4.98 2.65 6.12
CA ASN A 112 4.61 3.85 6.87
C ASN A 112 5.71 4.31 7.84
N PHE A 113 6.66 3.43 8.18
CA PHE A 113 7.81 3.79 8.99
C PHE A 113 8.78 4.74 8.29
N TYR A 114 8.69 4.90 6.97
CA TYR A 114 9.41 5.95 6.25
C TYR A 114 8.83 7.37 6.45
N LEU A 115 7.60 7.50 6.95
CA LEU A 115 6.91 8.80 7.07
C LEU A 115 7.30 9.60 8.33
N GLN A 116 8.45 9.29 8.93
CA GLN A 116 8.95 9.97 10.11
C GLN A 116 9.30 11.44 9.82
N LYS A 117 8.87 12.33 10.73
CA LYS A 117 9.07 13.78 10.64
C LYS A 117 10.42 14.15 11.25
N ARG A 118 11.31 14.81 10.48
CA ARG A 118 12.53 15.44 11.02
C ARG A 118 12.14 16.75 11.71
N THR A 119 12.30 16.83 13.03
CA THR A 119 11.93 18.00 13.84
C THR A 119 12.74 19.27 13.55
N ASN A 120 13.83 19.17 12.78
CA ASN A 120 14.85 20.23 12.71
C ASN A 120 14.91 21.02 11.39
N TYR A 121 14.05 20.73 10.38
CA TYR A 121 14.26 21.28 9.03
C TYR A 121 13.09 22.05 8.39
N SER A 122 11.87 22.07 8.96
CA SER A 122 10.79 22.91 8.40
C SER A 122 9.66 23.19 9.41
N PRO A 123 9.07 24.39 9.40
CA PRO A 123 7.83 24.68 10.15
C PRO A 123 6.60 23.94 9.59
N LEU A 124 6.70 23.30 8.42
CA LEU A 124 5.65 22.45 7.85
C LEU A 124 5.88 20.97 8.21
N PRO A 125 4.83 20.23 8.63
CA PRO A 125 4.95 18.85 9.11
C PRO A 125 5.06 17.83 7.96
N ILE A 126 6.02 18.01 7.05
CA ILE A 126 6.21 17.17 5.87
C ILE A 126 7.15 15.99 6.19
N PRO A 127 6.84 14.75 5.77
CA PRO A 127 7.75 13.61 5.89
C PRO A 127 9.12 13.88 5.27
N SER A 128 10.18 13.46 5.95
CA SER A 128 11.57 13.74 5.51
C SER A 128 11.91 13.16 4.14
N ILE A 129 11.31 12.03 3.78
CA ILE A 129 11.51 11.38 2.48
C ILE A 129 11.08 12.25 1.29
N TYR A 130 10.12 13.18 1.46
CA TYR A 130 9.68 14.06 0.36
C TYR A 130 10.75 15.10 0.04
N VAL A 131 11.37 15.67 1.08
CA VAL A 131 12.49 16.60 0.94
C VAL A 131 13.69 15.89 0.32
N ASP A 132 13.99 14.67 0.80
CA ASP A 132 15.09 13.86 0.29
C ASP A 132 14.88 13.55 -1.21
N LEU A 133 13.65 13.23 -1.65
CA LEU A 133 13.30 13.01 -3.06
C LEU A 133 13.54 14.25 -3.93
N ILE A 134 12.97 15.41 -3.54
CA ILE A 134 13.15 16.66 -4.30
C ILE A 134 14.65 16.98 -4.43
N SER A 135 15.39 16.82 -3.32
CA SER A 135 16.82 17.10 -3.27
C SER A 135 17.67 16.18 -4.16
N CYS A 136 17.26 14.93 -4.37
CA CYS A 136 18.02 13.99 -5.20
C CYS A 136 17.66 14.10 -6.68
N VAL A 137 16.41 14.43 -7.03
CA VAL A 137 15.98 14.63 -8.42
C VAL A 137 16.60 15.90 -9.02
N LYS A 138 16.70 16.99 -8.23
CA LYS A 138 17.33 18.27 -8.63
C LYS A 138 16.73 18.88 -9.90
N ASN A 139 15.40 18.96 -9.97
CA ASN A 139 14.69 19.52 -11.11
C ASN A 139 13.52 20.41 -10.65
N ASP A 140 13.56 21.69 -11.02
CA ASP A 140 12.55 22.68 -10.59
C ASP A 140 11.14 22.39 -11.13
N ILE A 141 11.05 21.78 -12.33
CA ILE A 141 9.77 21.37 -12.93
C ILE A 141 9.19 20.20 -12.13
N PHE A 142 10.01 19.22 -11.78
CA PHE A 142 9.63 18.11 -10.90
C PHE A 142 9.13 18.60 -9.54
N GLU A 143 9.89 19.48 -8.88
CA GLU A 143 9.52 20.02 -7.58
C GLU A 143 8.16 20.73 -7.64
N LYS A 144 7.94 21.55 -8.67
CA LYS A 144 6.66 22.22 -8.87
C LYS A 144 5.50 21.23 -9.09
N ASP A 145 5.67 20.26 -9.98
CA ASP A 145 4.64 19.24 -10.25
C ASP A 145 4.32 18.43 -8.99
N PHE A 146 5.35 17.96 -8.29
CA PHE A 146 5.22 17.16 -7.08
C PHE A 146 4.50 17.93 -5.97
N ASN A 147 4.88 19.19 -5.72
CA ASN A 147 4.24 20.05 -4.73
C ASN A 147 2.78 20.37 -5.10
N ASN A 148 2.48 20.63 -6.38
CA ASN A 148 1.12 20.85 -6.85
C ASN A 148 0.25 19.62 -6.61
N SER A 149 0.74 18.44 -6.97
CA SER A 149 0.00 17.19 -6.82
C SER A 149 -0.29 16.85 -5.36
N GLN A 150 0.62 17.16 -4.42
CA GLN A 150 0.37 16.98 -2.98
C GLN A 150 -0.75 17.87 -2.42
N LEU A 151 -1.07 18.99 -3.07
CA LEU A 151 -2.15 19.88 -2.66
C LEU A 151 -3.53 19.44 -3.17
N VAL A 152 -3.56 18.58 -4.19
CA VAL A 152 -4.78 18.18 -4.90
C VAL A 152 -5.22 16.76 -4.55
N GLU A 153 -4.27 15.83 -4.33
CA GLU A 153 -4.55 14.43 -4.02
C GLU A 153 -3.87 14.00 -2.71
N ASP A 154 -4.66 13.42 -1.79
CA ASP A 154 -4.25 13.06 -0.42
C ASP A 154 -3.21 11.91 -0.31
N LYS A 155 -2.59 11.47 -1.43
CA LYS A 155 -1.40 10.58 -1.48
C LYS A 155 -0.97 10.38 -2.95
N LEU A 156 -0.04 11.20 -3.42
CA LEU A 156 0.52 11.10 -4.78
C LEU A 156 1.28 9.80 -5.03
N ALA A 157 2.08 9.36 -4.06
CA ALA A 157 2.94 8.19 -4.17
C ALA A 157 3.05 7.48 -2.83
N LYS A 158 3.21 6.15 -2.88
CA LYS A 158 3.41 5.35 -1.67
C LYS A 158 4.82 5.58 -1.11
N PRO A 159 5.04 5.43 0.22
CA PRO A 159 6.34 5.70 0.82
C PRO A 159 7.49 4.86 0.23
N HIS A 160 7.23 3.60 -0.13
CA HIS A 160 8.25 2.75 -0.75
C HIS A 160 8.60 3.19 -2.18
N GLU A 161 7.66 3.68 -2.98
CA GLU A 161 7.93 4.20 -4.33
C GLU A 161 8.88 5.41 -4.24
N ILE A 162 8.61 6.31 -3.29
CA ILE A 162 9.48 7.46 -3.03
C ILE A 162 10.88 7.00 -2.58
N MET A 163 10.95 6.05 -1.65
CA MET A 163 12.22 5.48 -1.20
C MET A 163 12.96 4.79 -2.35
N SER A 164 12.26 4.09 -3.24
CA SER A 164 12.83 3.42 -4.41
C SER A 164 13.44 4.42 -5.38
N ALA A 165 12.76 5.55 -5.64
CA ALA A 165 13.31 6.63 -6.46
C ALA A 165 14.59 7.22 -5.83
N ILE A 166 14.60 7.46 -4.51
CA ILE A 166 15.76 7.98 -3.78
C ILE A 166 16.94 6.99 -3.84
N VAL A 167 16.71 5.73 -3.47
CA VAL A 167 17.74 4.68 -3.47
C VAL A 167 18.25 4.43 -4.89
N GLY A 168 17.35 4.39 -5.87
CA GLY A 168 17.66 4.28 -7.29
C GLY A 168 18.61 5.38 -7.74
N ILE A 169 18.25 6.64 -7.52
CA ILE A 169 19.08 7.79 -7.91
C ILE A 169 20.42 7.79 -7.16
N LYS A 170 20.43 7.63 -5.84
CA LYS A 170 21.66 7.78 -5.06
C LYS A 170 22.65 6.63 -5.24
N LYS A 171 22.17 5.37 -5.23
CA LYS A 171 23.04 4.19 -5.28
C LYS A 171 23.37 3.74 -6.71
N PHE A 172 22.50 4.09 -7.66
CA PHE A 172 22.63 3.68 -9.05
C PHE A 172 22.80 4.87 -10.01
N ASP A 173 23.21 6.06 -9.51
CA ASP A 173 23.46 7.27 -10.32
C ASP A 173 24.34 6.99 -11.53
N LYS A 174 25.37 6.15 -11.39
CA LYS A 174 26.28 5.78 -12.50
C LYS A 174 25.57 5.07 -13.67
N PHE A 175 24.41 4.47 -13.43
CA PHE A 175 23.59 3.78 -14.43
C PHE A 175 22.43 4.65 -14.93
N ILE A 176 22.14 5.78 -14.27
CA ILE A 176 21.03 6.67 -14.59
C ILE A 176 21.60 7.90 -15.28
N ASN A 177 21.25 8.09 -16.56
CA ASN A 177 21.63 9.30 -17.26
C ASN A 177 20.99 10.53 -16.59
N GLU A 178 21.80 11.55 -16.28
CA GLU A 178 21.36 12.76 -15.61
C GLU A 178 20.18 13.45 -16.30
N SER A 179 20.13 13.43 -17.64
CA SER A 179 19.02 14.02 -18.43
C SER A 179 17.69 13.28 -18.25
N TYR A 180 17.73 12.02 -17.80
CA TYR A 180 16.58 11.16 -17.58
C TYR A 180 16.31 10.87 -16.10
N ARG A 181 17.06 11.47 -15.17
CA ARG A 181 16.89 11.32 -13.71
C ARG A 181 15.48 11.70 -13.25
N ASP A 182 14.95 12.78 -13.82
CA ASP A 182 13.58 13.26 -13.59
C ASP A 182 12.53 12.23 -14.07
N LEU A 183 12.66 11.74 -15.31
CA LEU A 183 11.77 10.72 -15.86
C LEU A 183 11.81 9.42 -15.05
N PHE A 184 13.01 8.99 -14.61
CA PHE A 184 13.19 7.82 -13.75
C PHE A 184 12.38 7.94 -12.45
N ALA A 185 12.51 9.06 -11.74
CA ALA A 185 11.76 9.29 -10.51
C ALA A 185 10.25 9.28 -10.77
N ARG A 186 9.81 10.01 -11.80
CA ARG A 186 8.39 10.11 -12.18
C ARG A 186 7.75 8.77 -12.52
N MET A 187 8.45 7.89 -13.23
CA MET A 187 7.94 6.56 -13.56
C MET A 187 7.70 5.71 -12.31
N ILE A 188 8.60 5.79 -11.32
CA ILE A 188 8.46 5.04 -10.06
C ILE A 188 7.31 5.61 -9.21
N ILE A 189 7.22 6.93 -9.08
CA ILE A 189 6.22 7.58 -8.21
C ILE A 189 4.86 7.88 -8.90
N GLY A 190 4.70 7.52 -10.18
CA GLY A 190 3.47 7.79 -10.94
C GLY A 190 3.21 9.27 -11.28
N LEU A 191 4.20 10.17 -11.14
CA LEU A 191 4.02 11.61 -11.35
C LEU A 191 4.12 12.01 -12.82
N ARG A 192 2.96 12.16 -13.48
CA ARG A 192 2.87 12.66 -14.86
C ARG A 192 3.30 14.11 -14.98
N TYR A 193 3.92 14.47 -16.10
CA TYR A 193 4.18 15.86 -16.45
C TYR A 193 2.88 16.60 -16.76
N GLU A 194 2.70 17.78 -16.19
CA GLU A 194 1.62 18.70 -16.59
C GLU A 194 1.83 19.17 -18.04
N ASN A 195 0.79 19.15 -18.88
CA ASN A 195 0.86 19.63 -20.26
C ASN A 195 1.14 21.14 -20.29
N ARG A 196 2.41 21.51 -20.52
CA ARG A 196 2.85 22.91 -20.35
C ARG A 196 3.10 23.66 -21.66
N ASN A 197 3.32 22.98 -22.80
CA ASN A 197 3.56 23.62 -24.12
C ASN A 197 3.18 22.71 -25.30
N ASP A 198 2.72 23.30 -26.41
CA ASP A 198 2.28 22.57 -27.62
C ASP A 198 3.44 21.93 -28.42
N GLU A 199 4.65 22.51 -28.40
CA GLU A 199 5.79 22.05 -29.24
C GLU A 199 6.40 20.70 -28.81
N LYS A 200 6.36 20.37 -27.51
CA LYS A 200 6.88 19.09 -26.95
C LYS A 200 5.78 18.11 -26.55
N CYS A 201 4.53 18.40 -26.88
CA CYS A 201 3.38 17.63 -26.43
C CYS A 201 3.47 16.14 -26.79
N PHE A 202 4.03 15.81 -27.96
CA PHE A 202 4.14 14.42 -28.42
C PHE A 202 5.18 13.60 -27.64
N GLU A 203 6.40 14.14 -27.47
CA GLU A 203 7.45 13.45 -26.71
C GLU A 203 7.08 13.34 -25.22
N GLN A 204 6.52 14.41 -24.64
CA GLN A 204 6.03 14.40 -23.28
C GLN A 204 4.88 13.39 -23.09
N ALA A 205 4.04 13.18 -24.10
CA ALA A 205 3.01 12.14 -24.06
C ALA A 205 3.59 10.73 -24.10
N ILE A 206 4.71 10.51 -24.79
CA ILE A 206 5.47 9.26 -24.71
C ILE A 206 5.99 9.08 -23.28
N ASP A 207 6.61 10.10 -22.70
CA ASP A 207 7.12 10.03 -21.33
C ASP A 207 6.01 9.75 -20.31
N ASN A 208 4.86 10.43 -20.43
CA ASN A 208 3.67 10.16 -19.63
C ASN A 208 3.07 8.76 -19.88
N SER A 209 3.26 8.19 -21.07
CA SER A 209 2.85 6.83 -21.38
C SER A 209 3.76 5.81 -20.69
N LEU A 210 5.07 6.06 -20.63
CA LEU A 210 6.02 5.23 -19.89
C LEU A 210 5.76 5.27 -18.38
N ILE A 211 5.44 6.45 -17.83
CA ILE A 211 5.02 6.59 -16.44
C ILE A 211 3.80 5.72 -16.16
N GLN A 212 2.76 5.80 -16.99
CA GLN A 212 1.54 5.00 -16.83
C GLN A 212 1.75 3.50 -17.06
N LEU A 213 2.71 3.11 -17.90
CA LEU A 213 3.03 1.70 -18.11
C LEU A 213 3.67 1.05 -16.89
N LEU A 214 4.41 1.80 -16.06
CA LEU A 214 5.01 1.30 -14.82
C LEU A 214 4.12 1.53 -13.60
N ASN A 215 3.45 2.68 -13.50
CA ASN A 215 2.64 3.06 -12.36
C ASN A 215 1.32 3.69 -12.82
N SER A 216 0.21 2.97 -12.67
CA SER A 216 -1.13 3.49 -12.92
C SER A 216 -2.19 2.94 -11.96
N SER A 217 -3.38 3.54 -11.99
CA SER A 217 -4.49 3.13 -11.12
C SER A 217 -5.12 1.79 -11.52
N VAL A 218 -5.02 1.38 -12.79
CA VAL A 218 -5.73 0.22 -13.35
C VAL A 218 -4.80 -0.84 -13.94
N ILE A 219 -3.88 -0.45 -14.84
CA ILE A 219 -3.07 -1.39 -15.64
C ILE A 219 -1.65 -0.87 -15.80
N ASP A 220 -0.71 -1.55 -15.17
CA ASP A 220 0.73 -1.32 -15.30
C ASP A 220 1.49 -2.66 -15.19
N VAL A 221 2.76 -2.66 -15.59
CA VAL A 221 3.57 -3.88 -15.61
C VAL A 221 3.92 -4.41 -14.22
N ASP A 222 3.94 -3.54 -13.20
CA ASP A 222 4.05 -3.93 -11.79
C ASP A 222 2.87 -4.84 -11.40
N ARG A 223 1.65 -4.34 -11.61
CA ARG A 223 0.41 -5.05 -11.32
C ARG A 223 0.26 -6.34 -12.10
N LEU A 224 0.60 -6.32 -13.38
CA LEU A 224 0.52 -7.52 -14.19
C LEU A 224 1.48 -8.61 -13.70
N ASP A 225 2.66 -8.25 -13.20
CA ASP A 225 3.56 -9.22 -12.57
C ASP A 225 2.98 -9.75 -11.27
N TYR A 226 2.63 -8.89 -10.31
CA TYR A 226 2.22 -9.39 -8.99
C TYR A 226 0.93 -10.20 -9.08
N LEU A 227 -0.05 -9.82 -9.92
CA LEU A 227 -1.29 -10.60 -10.07
C LEU A 227 -1.00 -12.01 -10.62
N ALA A 228 -0.08 -12.14 -11.57
CA ALA A 228 0.30 -13.42 -12.15
C ALA A 228 1.15 -14.24 -11.17
N ARG A 229 2.08 -13.59 -10.48
CA ARG A 229 3.01 -14.20 -9.52
C ARG A 229 2.31 -14.64 -8.26
N ASP A 230 1.52 -13.78 -7.64
CA ASP A 230 0.80 -14.07 -6.40
C ASP A 230 -0.18 -15.21 -6.61
N ARG A 231 -0.90 -15.24 -7.74
CA ARG A 231 -1.73 -16.37 -8.15
C ARG A 231 -0.91 -17.67 -8.21
N THR A 232 0.23 -17.64 -8.89
CA THR A 232 1.09 -18.83 -9.08
C THR A 232 1.64 -19.34 -7.75
N MET A 233 2.04 -18.45 -6.85
CA MET A 233 2.72 -18.79 -5.59
C MET A 233 1.74 -19.16 -4.47
N THR A 234 0.58 -18.52 -4.42
CA THR A 234 -0.48 -18.85 -3.45
C THR A 234 -1.26 -20.10 -3.85
N GLY A 235 -1.29 -20.43 -5.15
CA GLY A 235 -2.18 -21.45 -5.71
C GLY A 235 -3.64 -21.02 -5.73
N PHE A 236 -3.92 -19.73 -5.50
CA PHE A 236 -5.27 -19.19 -5.60
C PHE A 236 -5.75 -19.17 -7.06
N GLU A 237 -6.89 -19.81 -7.32
CA GLU A 237 -7.47 -19.86 -8.66
C GLU A 237 -8.25 -18.57 -8.95
N SER A 238 -7.59 -17.62 -9.62
CA SER A 238 -8.21 -16.41 -10.19
C SER A 238 -8.40 -16.53 -11.70
N VAL A 239 -8.79 -15.44 -12.38
CA VAL A 239 -8.79 -15.37 -13.85
C VAL A 239 -7.36 -15.27 -14.38
N LYS A 240 -7.03 -16.03 -15.43
CA LYS A 240 -5.69 -15.95 -16.05
C LYS A 240 -5.60 -14.68 -16.90
N ILE A 241 -4.55 -13.90 -16.70
CA ILE A 241 -4.28 -12.70 -17.46
C ILE A 241 -3.35 -13.06 -18.62
N ASP A 242 -3.76 -12.73 -19.84
CA ASP A 242 -2.94 -12.86 -21.05
C ASP A 242 -2.10 -11.60 -21.23
N THR A 243 -1.02 -11.50 -20.44
CA THR A 243 -0.15 -10.32 -20.39
C THR A 243 0.46 -10.01 -21.75
N GLU A 244 0.87 -11.02 -22.52
CA GLU A 244 1.41 -10.86 -23.87
C GLU A 244 0.41 -10.20 -24.81
N ARG A 245 -0.85 -10.66 -24.82
CA ARG A 245 -1.89 -10.04 -25.66
C ARG A 245 -2.22 -8.62 -25.23
N LEU A 246 -2.26 -8.34 -23.92
CA LEU A 246 -2.53 -7.00 -23.41
C LEU A 246 -1.43 -6.02 -23.83
N LEU A 247 -0.18 -6.36 -23.54
CA LEU A 247 0.98 -5.50 -23.75
C LEU A 247 1.32 -5.33 -25.24
N ALA A 248 1.10 -6.33 -26.08
CA ALA A 248 1.28 -6.22 -27.53
C ALA A 248 0.33 -5.21 -28.20
N ASN A 249 -0.75 -4.84 -27.50
CA ASN A 249 -1.76 -3.92 -28.01
C ASN A 249 -1.67 -2.53 -27.38
N VAL A 250 -0.62 -2.23 -26.60
CA VAL A 250 -0.36 -0.89 -26.08
C VAL A 250 -0.05 0.06 -27.24
N CYS A 251 -0.66 1.24 -27.26
CA CYS A 251 -0.48 2.24 -28.32
C CYS A 251 -0.63 3.66 -27.79
N LEU A 252 -0.32 4.64 -28.63
CA LEU A 252 -0.59 6.05 -28.34
C LEU A 252 -1.88 6.48 -29.06
N VAL A 253 -2.75 7.14 -28.30
CA VAL A 253 -4.06 7.61 -28.73
C VAL A 253 -4.03 9.12 -28.89
N ASN A 254 -4.59 9.61 -30.00
CA ASN A 254 -4.83 11.04 -30.19
C ASN A 254 -6.27 11.40 -29.77
N MET A 255 -6.40 12.33 -28.83
CA MET A 255 -7.65 12.79 -28.21
C MET A 255 -8.38 13.89 -29.00
N ASN A 256 -8.04 14.13 -30.27
CA ASN A 256 -8.60 15.16 -31.18
C ASN A 256 -10.15 15.31 -31.23
N ASN A 257 -10.93 14.45 -30.59
CA ASN A 257 -12.39 14.52 -30.54
C ASN A 257 -12.96 15.29 -29.33
N VAL A 258 -12.12 15.85 -28.43
CA VAL A 258 -12.59 16.54 -27.19
C VAL A 258 -12.16 18.02 -27.10
N GLY A 259 -11.61 18.62 -28.17
CA GLY A 259 -11.28 20.05 -28.18
C GLY A 259 -10.25 20.47 -29.24
N ILE A 260 -9.85 21.74 -29.21
CA ILE A 260 -9.01 22.42 -30.23
C ILE A 260 -7.51 22.04 -30.14
N ASN A 261 -7.07 21.38 -29.05
CA ASN A 261 -5.66 21.04 -28.85
C ASN A 261 -5.39 19.54 -29.07
N LYS A 262 -4.34 19.22 -29.85
CA LYS A 262 -3.85 17.84 -30.06
C LYS A 262 -3.29 17.32 -28.74
N GLN A 263 -4.00 16.42 -28.06
CA GLN A 263 -3.51 15.73 -26.86
C GLN A 263 -3.31 14.25 -27.14
N TYR A 264 -2.19 13.70 -26.66
CA TYR A 264 -1.87 12.29 -26.81
C TYR A 264 -1.79 11.63 -25.44
N THR A 265 -2.21 10.36 -25.36
CA THR A 265 -2.11 9.57 -24.13
C THR A 265 -2.00 8.08 -24.43
N LEU A 266 -1.61 7.31 -23.42
CA LEU A 266 -1.57 5.86 -23.46
C LEU A 266 -2.97 5.29 -23.73
N GLY A 267 -3.04 4.29 -24.59
CA GLY A 267 -4.25 3.50 -24.79
C GLY A 267 -3.92 2.13 -25.32
N TYR A 268 -4.95 1.37 -25.66
CA TYR A 268 -4.82 0.01 -26.14
C TYR A 268 -5.63 -0.19 -27.42
N TYR A 269 -5.18 -1.05 -28.33
CA TYR A 269 -6.04 -1.48 -29.42
C TYR A 269 -7.18 -2.37 -28.93
N LYS A 270 -8.27 -2.42 -29.71
CA LYS A 270 -9.47 -3.22 -29.41
C LYS A 270 -9.23 -4.68 -29.02
N ASN A 271 -8.13 -5.29 -29.48
CA ASN A 271 -7.85 -6.70 -29.23
C ASN A 271 -7.49 -6.98 -27.75
N ALA A 272 -7.11 -5.95 -26.98
CA ALA A 272 -6.84 -6.04 -25.55
C ALA A 272 -8.08 -5.92 -24.65
N ALA A 273 -9.24 -5.46 -25.18
CA ALA A 273 -10.41 -5.12 -24.36
C ALA A 273 -10.84 -6.25 -23.41
N SER A 274 -10.92 -7.49 -23.90
CA SER A 274 -11.30 -8.64 -23.09
C SER A 274 -10.27 -8.99 -22.00
N VAL A 275 -8.99 -8.63 -22.19
CA VAL A 275 -7.93 -8.91 -21.21
C VAL A 275 -7.96 -7.87 -20.08
N ILE A 276 -8.34 -6.63 -20.38
CA ILE A 276 -8.48 -5.55 -19.40
C ILE A 276 -9.52 -5.91 -18.33
N GLU A 277 -10.66 -6.46 -18.74
CA GLU A 277 -11.68 -6.97 -17.80
C GLU A 277 -11.09 -8.03 -16.86
N ASN A 278 -10.30 -8.97 -17.40
CA ASN A 278 -9.67 -10.03 -16.62
C ASN A 278 -8.69 -9.49 -15.57
N VAL A 279 -7.92 -8.42 -15.90
CA VAL A 279 -7.01 -7.76 -14.94
C VAL A 279 -7.79 -7.22 -13.75
N VAL A 280 -8.91 -6.53 -14.01
CA VAL A 280 -9.75 -5.95 -12.96
C VAL A 280 -10.39 -7.02 -12.10
N VAL A 281 -10.94 -8.08 -12.70
CA VAL A 281 -11.53 -9.20 -11.96
C VAL A 281 -10.49 -9.91 -11.09
N ALA A 282 -9.27 -10.12 -11.61
CA ALA A 282 -8.19 -10.76 -10.86
C ALA A 282 -7.75 -9.92 -9.66
N HIS A 283 -7.52 -8.62 -9.86
CA HIS A 283 -7.18 -7.67 -8.79
C HIS A 283 -8.25 -7.64 -7.70
N ASP A 284 -9.51 -7.50 -8.11
CA ASP A 284 -10.64 -7.39 -7.19
C ASP A 284 -10.83 -8.67 -6.37
N SER A 285 -10.64 -9.83 -7.01
CA SER A 285 -10.66 -11.12 -6.33
C SER A 285 -9.55 -11.22 -5.28
N GLU A 286 -8.31 -10.87 -5.64
CA GLU A 286 -7.19 -10.92 -4.70
C GLU A 286 -7.41 -10.00 -3.48
N LYS A 287 -7.82 -8.75 -3.74
CA LYS A 287 -8.12 -7.77 -2.69
C LYS A 287 -9.21 -8.28 -1.74
N LYS A 288 -10.31 -8.81 -2.29
CA LYS A 288 -11.46 -9.28 -1.50
C LYS A 288 -11.15 -10.54 -0.71
N TRP A 289 -10.51 -11.54 -1.32
CA TRP A 289 -10.39 -12.87 -0.73
C TRP A 289 -9.12 -13.06 0.10
N ILE A 290 -8.03 -12.36 -0.26
CA ILE A 290 -6.72 -12.53 0.35
C ILE A 290 -6.35 -11.33 1.21
N GLN A 291 -6.25 -10.13 0.64
CA GLN A 291 -5.75 -8.95 1.35
C GLN A 291 -6.63 -8.57 2.55
N SER A 292 -7.95 -8.62 2.36
CA SER A 292 -8.94 -8.31 3.41
C SER A 292 -9.21 -9.47 4.39
N ASN A 293 -8.46 -10.57 4.31
CA ASN A 293 -8.67 -11.71 5.20
C ASN A 293 -8.22 -11.41 6.64
N ALA A 294 -9.07 -11.71 7.63
CA ALA A 294 -8.77 -11.45 9.04
C ALA A 294 -7.44 -12.06 9.53
N VAL A 295 -7.00 -13.20 8.99
CA VAL A 295 -5.71 -13.80 9.38
C VAL A 295 -4.53 -12.97 8.85
N VAL A 296 -4.61 -12.54 7.59
CA VAL A 296 -3.57 -11.73 6.92
C VAL A 296 -3.47 -10.35 7.56
N LEU A 297 -4.61 -9.75 7.88
CA LEU A 297 -4.69 -8.47 8.58
C LEU A 297 -4.09 -8.56 9.98
N TYR A 298 -4.42 -9.62 10.73
CA TYR A 298 -3.87 -9.79 12.08
C TYR A 298 -2.37 -10.08 12.07
N ASP A 299 -1.88 -10.87 11.11
CA ASP A 299 -0.45 -11.10 10.94
C ASP A 299 0.29 -9.80 10.60
N SER A 300 -0.26 -8.99 9.71
CA SER A 300 0.29 -7.67 9.37
C SER A 300 0.31 -6.74 10.59
N PHE A 301 -0.74 -6.74 11.42
CA PHE A 301 -0.76 -6.01 12.69
C PHE A 301 0.37 -6.46 13.64
N LEU A 302 0.58 -7.76 13.81
CA LEU A 302 1.64 -8.29 14.67
C LEU A 302 3.03 -7.88 14.16
N VAL A 303 3.25 -7.91 12.85
CA VAL A 303 4.48 -7.43 12.22
C VAL A 303 4.70 -5.93 12.48
N GLN A 304 3.67 -5.09 12.34
CA GLN A 304 3.77 -3.66 12.69
C GLN A 304 4.19 -3.46 14.15
N LYS A 305 3.63 -4.24 15.08
CA LYS A 305 4.03 -4.19 16.50
C LYS A 305 5.47 -4.68 16.72
N CYS A 306 5.91 -5.70 16.00
CA CYS A 306 7.31 -6.14 16.03
C CYS A 306 8.24 -5.01 15.56
N ILE A 307 7.92 -4.35 14.44
CA ILE A 307 8.70 -3.24 13.91
C ILE A 307 8.75 -2.07 14.90
N LYS A 308 7.60 -1.65 15.45
CA LYS A 308 7.55 -0.60 16.49
C LYS A 308 8.39 -0.95 17.72
N GLY A 309 8.30 -2.21 18.16
CA GLY A 309 9.12 -2.72 19.25
C GLY A 309 10.61 -2.60 18.95
N VAL A 310 11.03 -2.95 17.73
CA VAL A 310 12.43 -2.84 17.30
C VAL A 310 12.90 -1.39 17.26
N GLU A 311 12.11 -0.46 16.73
CA GLU A 311 12.48 0.96 16.74
C GLU A 311 12.62 1.54 18.15
N LYS A 312 11.71 1.14 19.06
CA LYS A 312 11.80 1.52 20.47
C LYS A 312 13.01 0.88 21.15
N PHE A 313 13.29 -0.38 20.84
CA PHE A 313 14.41 -1.12 21.41
C PHE A 313 15.76 -0.53 20.98
N LEU A 314 15.85 -0.03 19.75
CA LEU A 314 17.05 0.59 19.19
C LEU A 314 17.13 2.11 19.41
N SER A 315 16.20 2.71 20.16
CA SER A 315 16.01 4.16 20.22
C SER A 315 17.31 4.92 20.52
N SER A 316 17.69 5.77 19.57
CA SER A 316 18.72 6.80 19.70
C SER A 316 18.18 8.10 19.13
N GLU A 317 18.49 9.25 19.75
CA GLU A 317 17.87 10.54 19.45
C GLU A 317 18.03 11.02 17.99
N ASN A 318 18.98 10.46 17.23
CA ASN A 318 19.36 10.99 15.91
C ASN A 318 19.40 9.96 14.76
N ASN A 319 19.16 8.67 14.99
CA ASN A 319 19.20 7.67 13.91
C ASN A 319 17.88 6.92 13.77
N PHE A 320 17.33 6.95 12.55
CA PHE A 320 16.11 6.24 12.19
C PHE A 320 16.45 4.89 11.55
N LEU A 321 15.69 3.86 11.93
CA LEU A 321 15.89 2.52 11.37
C LEU A 321 15.45 2.46 9.90
N PHE A 322 14.36 3.14 9.56
CA PHE A 322 13.78 3.18 8.22
C PHE A 322 14.26 4.44 7.47
N CYS A 323 15.46 4.35 6.89
CA CYS A 323 16.02 5.39 6.04
C CYS A 323 16.80 4.77 4.86
N GLU A 324 17.18 5.58 3.88
CA GLU A 324 17.92 5.10 2.71
C GLU A 324 19.25 4.42 3.07
N ASP A 325 19.95 4.96 4.07
CA ASP A 325 21.27 4.47 4.47
C ASP A 325 21.22 3.02 5.00
N THR A 326 20.15 2.62 5.71
CA THR A 326 20.00 1.25 6.22
C THR A 326 19.65 0.24 5.14
N LEU A 327 19.18 0.70 3.97
CA LEU A 327 18.95 -0.14 2.80
C LEU A 327 20.24 -0.39 1.99
N GLY A 328 21.28 0.41 2.25
CA GLY A 328 22.59 0.31 1.64
C GLY A 328 23.55 -0.66 2.32
N ASP A 329 24.68 -0.90 1.68
CA ASP A 329 25.81 -1.67 2.18
C ASP A 329 26.72 -0.90 3.15
N GLU A 330 26.75 0.43 3.08
CA GLU A 330 27.43 1.27 4.07
C GLU A 330 26.76 1.16 5.45
N GLY A 331 25.44 1.32 5.49
CA GLY A 331 24.62 1.24 6.69
C GLY A 331 24.74 2.43 7.65
N VAL A 332 23.99 2.36 8.74
CA VAL A 332 24.00 3.37 9.83
C VAL A 332 24.39 2.71 11.14
N LYS A 333 25.10 3.45 12.01
CA LYS A 333 25.33 3.03 13.39
C LYS A 333 24.14 3.40 14.27
N ILE A 334 23.43 2.41 14.78
CA ILE A 334 22.29 2.58 15.69
C ILE A 334 22.55 1.73 16.94
N ASP A 335 22.53 2.37 18.11
CA ASP A 335 22.78 1.72 19.41
C ASP A 335 24.02 0.80 19.41
N GLY A 336 25.17 1.33 18.96
CA GLY A 336 26.45 0.60 18.88
C GLY A 336 26.53 -0.50 17.82
N ARG A 337 25.45 -0.77 17.08
CA ARG A 337 25.39 -1.78 16.01
C ARG A 337 25.42 -1.09 14.65
N THR A 338 25.98 -1.75 13.64
CA THR A 338 25.87 -1.27 12.26
C THR A 338 24.74 -2.00 11.55
N ILE A 339 23.72 -1.27 11.15
CA ILE A 339 22.55 -1.78 10.42
C ILE A 339 22.70 -1.40 8.95
N ARG A 340 22.69 -2.40 8.07
CA ARG A 340 22.88 -2.27 6.63
C ARG A 340 22.05 -3.35 5.94
N LEU A 341 21.67 -3.13 4.68
CA LEU A 341 20.87 -4.04 3.88
C LEU A 341 19.62 -4.56 4.64
N LEU A 342 18.93 -3.68 5.37
CA LEU A 342 17.81 -4.01 6.23
C LEU A 342 16.73 -4.82 5.49
N CYS A 343 16.38 -5.98 6.04
CA CYS A 343 15.40 -6.90 5.48
C CYS A 343 14.51 -7.57 6.55
N ASP A 344 13.60 -8.46 6.14
CA ASP A 344 12.64 -9.13 7.04
C ASP A 344 13.35 -9.89 8.17
N ALA A 345 14.46 -10.55 7.84
CA ALA A 345 15.23 -11.36 8.79
C ALA A 345 15.83 -10.51 9.92
N ASP A 346 16.25 -9.28 9.62
CA ASP A 346 16.85 -8.37 10.60
C ASP A 346 15.81 -7.90 11.61
N ILE A 347 14.63 -7.48 11.14
CA ILE A 347 13.51 -7.10 12.02
C ILE A 347 13.13 -8.27 12.93
N ILE A 348 13.04 -9.48 12.38
CA ILE A 348 12.75 -10.69 13.18
C ILE A 348 13.85 -10.97 14.20
N HIS A 349 15.12 -10.86 13.80
CA HIS A 349 16.25 -11.08 14.69
C HIS A 349 16.24 -10.09 15.86
N LEU A 350 16.05 -8.80 15.56
CA LEU A 350 16.03 -7.73 16.55
C LEU A 350 14.80 -7.83 17.46
N ALA A 351 13.62 -8.15 16.90
CA ALA A 351 12.40 -8.33 17.69
C ALA A 351 12.56 -9.44 18.74
N LYS A 352 13.24 -10.55 18.40
CA LYS A 352 13.53 -11.64 19.36
C LYS A 352 14.43 -11.24 20.52
N GLN A 353 15.14 -10.10 20.44
CA GLN A 353 15.98 -9.60 21.53
C GLN A 353 15.23 -8.70 22.51
N ILE A 354 13.99 -8.32 22.20
CA ILE A 354 13.19 -7.45 23.05
C ILE A 354 12.91 -8.17 24.38
N PRO A 355 13.22 -7.55 25.54
CA PRO A 355 13.03 -8.17 26.85
C PRO A 355 11.57 -8.54 27.13
N SER A 356 11.37 -9.62 27.90
CA SER A 356 10.02 -10.14 28.22
C SER A 356 9.15 -9.20 29.06
N ASN A 357 9.74 -8.17 29.66
CA ASN A 357 9.02 -7.14 30.41
C ASN A 357 8.66 -5.91 29.56
N ASP A 358 9.10 -5.83 28.29
CA ASP A 358 8.70 -4.76 27.40
C ASP A 358 7.27 -4.98 26.87
N TYR A 359 6.56 -3.87 26.66
CA TYR A 359 5.19 -3.86 26.16
C TYR A 359 5.02 -4.63 24.84
N TYR A 360 6.01 -4.56 23.94
CA TYR A 360 5.88 -5.18 22.63
C TYR A 360 6.07 -6.70 22.64
N TYR A 361 6.59 -7.27 23.74
CA TYR A 361 6.92 -8.69 23.83
C TYR A 361 5.72 -9.60 23.60
N GLU A 362 4.52 -9.24 24.10
CA GLU A 362 3.32 -10.07 23.90
C GLU A 362 2.99 -10.27 22.42
N PHE A 363 3.16 -9.25 21.59
CA PHE A 363 2.87 -9.33 20.15
C PHE A 363 3.93 -10.18 19.42
N ILE A 364 5.16 -10.15 19.89
CA ILE A 364 6.26 -10.96 19.35
C ILE A 364 6.01 -12.44 19.68
N GLU A 365 5.56 -12.75 20.90
CA GLU A 365 5.12 -14.10 21.26
C GLU A 365 3.95 -14.57 20.39
N GLU A 366 2.94 -13.72 20.16
CA GLU A 366 1.81 -14.06 19.28
C GLU A 366 2.24 -14.27 17.82
N TYR A 367 3.22 -13.51 17.34
CA TYR A 367 3.75 -13.68 15.99
C TYR A 367 4.34 -15.10 15.80
N PHE A 368 5.17 -15.56 16.74
CA PHE A 368 5.81 -16.88 16.67
C PHE A 368 4.92 -18.04 17.16
N SER A 369 4.02 -17.79 18.12
CA SER A 369 3.20 -18.81 18.77
C SER A 369 1.72 -18.66 18.38
N ARG A 370 1.30 -19.43 17.37
CA ARG A 370 -0.09 -19.43 16.88
C ARG A 370 -1.13 -19.86 17.94
N SER A 371 -0.71 -20.58 18.98
CA SER A 371 -1.59 -20.93 20.12
C SER A 371 -1.91 -19.73 21.00
N ASN A 372 -1.03 -18.73 21.02
CA ASN A 372 -1.21 -17.50 21.81
C ASN A 372 -1.96 -16.43 21.02
N ARG A 373 -2.06 -16.56 19.69
CA ARG A 373 -2.74 -15.59 18.82
C ARG A 373 -4.21 -15.38 19.17
N LYS A 374 -4.60 -14.11 19.27
CA LYS A 374 -6.00 -13.72 19.29
C LYS A 374 -6.75 -14.20 18.05
N LYS A 375 -8.05 -14.45 18.20
CA LYS A 375 -8.94 -14.94 17.15
C LYS A 375 -10.00 -13.88 16.86
N ALA A 376 -10.28 -13.66 15.58
CA ALA A 376 -11.33 -12.75 15.16
C ALA A 376 -12.71 -13.27 15.60
N ILE A 377 -13.58 -12.38 16.06
CA ILE A 377 -14.97 -12.71 16.42
C ILE A 377 -15.72 -13.14 15.16
N TRP A 378 -15.60 -12.38 14.08
CA TRP A 378 -16.02 -12.73 12.72
C TRP A 378 -14.79 -12.76 11.79
N LYS A 379 -14.83 -13.59 10.76
CA LYS A 379 -13.69 -13.87 9.88
C LYS A 379 -13.82 -13.26 8.49
N THR A 380 -15.04 -12.94 8.07
CA THR A 380 -15.33 -12.44 6.72
C THR A 380 -16.20 -11.20 6.76
N GLU A 381 -16.15 -10.41 5.68
CA GLU A 381 -17.08 -9.30 5.47
C GLU A 381 -18.55 -9.77 5.47
N SER A 382 -18.83 -10.93 4.90
CA SER A 382 -20.19 -11.49 4.87
C SER A 382 -20.70 -11.80 6.28
N GLU A 383 -19.85 -12.37 7.15
CA GLU A 383 -20.18 -12.59 8.56
C GLU A 383 -20.42 -11.27 9.30
N PHE A 384 -19.57 -10.25 9.05
CA PHE A 384 -19.75 -8.92 9.61
C PHE A 384 -21.10 -8.30 9.21
N ARG A 385 -21.43 -8.31 7.92
CA ARG A 385 -22.69 -7.77 7.41
C ARG A 385 -23.90 -8.55 7.92
N LEU A 386 -23.82 -9.87 8.00
CA LEU A 386 -24.89 -10.70 8.56
C LEU A 386 -25.12 -10.35 10.04
N MET A 387 -24.04 -10.23 10.81
CA MET A 387 -24.10 -9.86 12.23
C MET A 387 -24.77 -8.49 12.46
N LEU A 388 -24.48 -7.49 11.60
CA LEU A 388 -25.16 -6.19 11.65
C LEU A 388 -26.64 -6.23 11.26
N ARG A 389 -27.09 -7.22 10.48
CA ARG A 389 -28.51 -7.39 10.11
C ARG A 389 -29.35 -8.03 11.20
N GLU A 390 -28.71 -8.69 12.17
CA GLU A 390 -29.37 -9.37 13.29
C GLU A 390 -29.75 -8.44 14.46
N ILE A 391 -29.46 -7.14 14.33
CA ILE A 391 -29.76 -6.08 15.28
C ILE A 391 -30.62 -4.99 14.62
N GLY A 392 -31.28 -4.16 15.43
CA GLY A 392 -32.13 -3.07 14.93
C GLY A 392 -31.33 -1.97 14.21
N GLU A 393 -32.00 -1.20 13.35
CA GLU A 393 -31.35 -0.11 12.57
C GLU A 393 -30.72 0.97 13.46
N ASN A 394 -31.40 1.35 14.53
CA ASN A 394 -30.88 2.29 15.54
C ASN A 394 -29.69 1.69 16.30
N GLU A 395 -29.80 0.43 16.73
CA GLU A 395 -28.72 -0.29 17.43
C GLU A 395 -27.46 -0.36 16.57
N ARG A 396 -27.61 -0.65 15.26
CA ARG A 396 -26.51 -0.67 14.29
C ARG A 396 -25.85 0.69 14.17
N THR A 397 -26.64 1.74 13.98
CA THR A 397 -26.14 3.11 13.80
C THR A 397 -25.37 3.55 15.05
N ASN A 398 -25.93 3.30 16.23
CA ASN A 398 -25.30 3.63 17.50
C ASN A 398 -24.00 2.84 17.72
N PHE A 399 -23.98 1.55 17.39
CA PHE A 399 -22.77 0.71 17.52
C PHE A 399 -21.63 1.19 16.61
N LEU A 400 -21.92 1.46 15.33
CA LEU A 400 -20.92 1.95 14.39
C LEU A 400 -20.40 3.34 14.77
N TYR A 401 -21.30 4.23 15.22
CA TYR A 401 -20.92 5.54 15.73
C TYR A 401 -20.03 5.42 16.98
N TRP A 402 -20.36 4.51 17.91
CA TRP A 402 -19.57 4.27 19.11
C TRP A 402 -18.15 3.80 18.80
N ILE A 403 -17.96 2.91 17.81
CA ILE A 403 -16.63 2.51 17.33
C ILE A 403 -15.89 3.69 16.69
N LYS A 404 -16.58 4.51 15.88
CA LYS A 404 -15.97 5.70 15.26
C LYS A 404 -15.49 6.71 16.31
N GLU A 405 -16.28 6.95 17.35
CA GLU A 405 -15.89 7.82 18.47
C GLU A 405 -14.68 7.28 19.23
N LEU A 406 -14.57 5.95 19.42
CA LEU A 406 -13.39 5.34 20.03
C LEU A 406 -12.11 5.69 19.25
N ILE A 407 -12.15 5.58 17.91
CA ILE A 407 -11.02 5.94 17.04
C ILE A 407 -10.65 7.41 17.21
N ASN A 408 -11.64 8.31 17.12
CA ASN A 408 -11.43 9.75 17.24
C ASN A 408 -10.81 10.13 18.60
N ASN A 409 -11.31 9.53 19.67
CA ASN A 409 -10.84 9.80 21.03
C ASN A 409 -9.40 9.31 21.25
N LEU A 410 -9.03 8.15 20.69
CA LEU A 410 -7.65 7.65 20.73
C LEU A 410 -6.70 8.50 19.89
N ALA A 411 -7.16 9.00 18.74
CA ALA A 411 -6.36 9.87 17.88
C ALA A 411 -6.00 11.19 18.53
N TYR A 412 -6.94 11.81 19.23
CA TYR A 412 -6.67 13.02 20.01
C TYR A 412 -5.56 12.80 21.07
N ASN A 413 -5.54 11.63 21.69
CA ASN A 413 -4.59 11.32 22.75
C ASN A 413 -3.16 11.07 22.24
N GLY A 414 -2.93 10.91 20.94
CA GLY A 414 -1.60 10.61 20.39
C GLY A 414 -1.21 9.14 20.50
N THR A 415 -2.09 8.32 21.10
CA THR A 415 -1.95 6.87 21.20
C THR A 415 -2.29 6.14 19.90
N SER A 416 -2.92 6.82 18.92
CA SER A 416 -3.21 6.26 17.58
C SER A 416 -2.14 6.58 16.53
N SER A 417 -0.86 6.50 16.87
CA SER A 417 0.20 6.55 15.84
C SER A 417 0.19 5.32 14.90
N ASP A 418 -0.66 4.32 15.15
CA ASP A 418 -1.04 3.28 14.18
C ASP A 418 -2.42 3.62 13.64
N GLU A 419 -2.49 4.26 12.46
CA GLU A 419 -3.74 4.82 11.93
C GLU A 419 -4.89 3.83 11.68
N ASP A 420 -4.71 2.51 11.88
CA ASP A 420 -5.76 1.51 11.58
C ASP A 420 -5.91 0.36 12.58
N ASN A 421 -5.27 0.41 13.76
CA ASN A 421 -5.35 -0.70 14.74
C ASN A 421 -5.42 -0.23 16.20
N ILE A 422 -6.37 -0.77 16.98
CA ILE A 422 -6.57 -0.43 18.40
C ILE A 422 -6.28 -1.65 19.28
N VAL A 423 -5.45 -1.48 20.31
CA VAL A 423 -5.22 -2.48 21.37
C VAL A 423 -6.03 -2.09 22.61
N ILE A 424 -6.80 -3.03 23.15
CA ILE A 424 -7.67 -2.83 24.31
C ILE A 424 -7.31 -3.89 25.35
N ASN A 425 -6.48 -3.50 26.31
CA ASN A 425 -6.08 -4.32 27.45
C ASN A 425 -5.65 -3.42 28.63
N GLN A 426 -5.33 -4.03 29.77
CA GLN A 426 -4.94 -3.28 30.97
C GLN A 426 -3.72 -2.37 30.75
N ARG A 427 -2.75 -2.81 29.94
CA ARG A 427 -1.53 -2.05 29.67
C ARG A 427 -1.77 -0.85 28.76
N ALA A 428 -2.69 -0.99 27.79
CA ALA A 428 -3.13 0.12 26.95
C ALA A 428 -3.85 1.19 27.77
N GLU A 429 -4.66 0.82 28.78
CA GLU A 429 -5.25 1.79 29.73
C GLU A 429 -4.18 2.62 30.45
N GLU A 430 -3.16 1.95 30.97
CA GLU A 430 -2.04 2.61 31.68
C GLU A 430 -1.32 3.61 30.77
N ILE A 431 -1.01 3.23 29.53
CA ILE A 431 -0.36 4.10 28.55
C ILE A 431 -1.22 5.32 28.23
N ILE A 432 -2.53 5.13 27.98
CA ILE A 432 -3.45 6.24 27.70
C ILE A 432 -3.49 7.21 28.90
N ILE A 433 -3.58 6.67 30.12
CA ILE A 433 -3.57 7.48 31.34
C ILE A 433 -2.27 8.28 31.44
N GLU A 434 -1.11 7.64 31.26
CA GLU A 434 0.20 8.29 31.33
C GLU A 434 0.36 9.40 30.28
N GLU A 435 -0.08 9.17 29.04
CA GLU A 435 0.01 10.17 27.97
C GLU A 435 -0.93 11.36 28.20
N CYS A 436 -2.17 11.09 28.62
CA CYS A 436 -3.11 12.14 28.99
C CYS A 436 -2.59 12.97 30.17
N ASP A 437 -2.06 12.33 31.21
CA ASP A 437 -1.49 13.01 32.38
C ASP A 437 -0.29 13.90 32.01
N LYS A 438 0.56 13.47 31.05
CA LYS A 438 1.64 14.30 30.51
C LYS A 438 1.11 15.53 29.76
N LYS A 439 0.09 15.37 28.91
CA LYS A 439 -0.55 16.48 28.20
C LYS A 439 -1.22 17.48 29.15
N ILE A 440 -1.94 16.98 30.16
CA ILE A 440 -2.59 17.79 31.20
C ILE A 440 -1.57 18.65 31.96
N LYS A 441 -0.37 18.12 32.25
CA LYS A 441 0.68 18.85 32.96
C LYS A 441 1.39 19.92 32.14
N ASN A 442 1.42 19.79 30.81
CA ASN A 442 2.24 20.62 29.92
C ASN A 442 1.49 21.77 29.23
N ILE A 443 0.18 21.92 29.45
CA ILE A 443 -0.69 22.78 28.63
C ILE A 443 -1.71 23.56 29.52
N GLY A 444 -2.18 24.73 29.06
CA GLY A 444 -3.15 25.58 29.77
C GLY A 444 -4.56 24.97 30.00
N ASN A 445 -5.36 25.61 30.87
CA ASN A 445 -6.60 25.07 31.45
C ASN A 445 -7.64 24.49 30.46
N LYS A 446 -7.81 25.05 29.25
CA LYS A 446 -8.83 24.58 28.29
C LYS A 446 -8.45 23.26 27.59
N GLU A 447 -7.19 23.11 27.21
CA GLU A 447 -6.69 21.88 26.58
C GLU A 447 -6.56 20.74 27.61
N SER A 448 -6.25 21.09 28.86
CA SER A 448 -6.27 20.16 30.00
C SER A 448 -7.66 19.55 30.24
N ALA A 449 -8.72 20.37 30.29
CA ALA A 449 -10.10 19.88 30.42
C ALA A 449 -10.53 19.00 29.22
N THR A 450 -10.05 19.36 28.02
CA THR A 450 -10.31 18.60 26.79
C THR A 450 -9.63 17.24 26.83
N ALA A 451 -8.35 17.17 27.18
CA ALA A 451 -7.61 15.91 27.35
C ALA A 451 -8.24 15.00 28.41
N GLN A 452 -8.73 15.57 29.52
CA GLN A 452 -9.43 14.82 30.56
C GLN A 452 -10.75 14.22 30.05
N LYS A 453 -11.54 15.00 29.29
CA LYS A 453 -12.77 14.50 28.65
C LYS A 453 -12.50 13.32 27.73
N TYR A 454 -11.46 13.40 26.89
CA TYR A 454 -11.09 12.30 25.98
C TYR A 454 -10.58 11.07 26.72
N ARG A 455 -9.78 11.25 27.78
CA ARG A 455 -9.35 10.16 28.66
C ARG A 455 -10.55 9.41 29.25
N ASP A 456 -11.48 10.15 29.86
CA ASP A 456 -12.65 9.55 30.52
C ASP A 456 -13.55 8.83 29.52
N ALA A 457 -13.72 9.38 28.31
CA ALA A 457 -14.48 8.75 27.23
C ALA A 457 -13.86 7.40 26.82
N VAL A 458 -12.55 7.35 26.58
CA VAL A 458 -11.85 6.11 26.19
C VAL A 458 -11.91 5.06 27.30
N LEU A 459 -11.65 5.45 28.56
CA LEU A 459 -11.70 4.53 29.69
C LEU A 459 -13.10 3.96 29.91
N LYS A 460 -14.15 4.78 29.71
CA LYS A 460 -15.54 4.31 29.74
C LYS A 460 -15.81 3.27 28.66
N GLN A 461 -15.31 3.47 27.44
CA GLN A 461 -15.44 2.51 26.35
C GLN A 461 -14.67 1.21 26.62
N PHE A 462 -13.45 1.31 27.14
CA PHE A 462 -12.63 0.16 27.55
C PHE A 462 -13.30 -0.66 28.66
N ASN A 463 -13.98 0.00 29.59
CA ASN A 463 -14.73 -0.69 30.64
C ASN A 463 -15.83 -1.61 30.09
N VAL A 464 -16.49 -1.24 28.98
CA VAL A 464 -17.48 -2.12 28.31
C VAL A 464 -16.84 -3.43 27.85
N PHE A 465 -15.63 -3.36 27.27
CA PHE A 465 -14.87 -4.56 26.88
C PHE A 465 -14.44 -5.39 28.09
N LYS A 466 -14.06 -4.73 29.19
CA LYS A 466 -13.66 -5.38 30.44
C LYS A 466 -14.81 -6.15 31.09
N GLU A 467 -15.99 -5.54 31.17
CA GLU A 467 -17.20 -6.19 31.67
C GLU A 467 -17.65 -7.35 30.77
N PHE A 468 -17.58 -7.16 29.44
CA PHE A 468 -17.87 -8.24 28.50
C PHE A 468 -16.92 -9.42 28.69
N ALA A 469 -15.62 -9.15 28.90
CA ALA A 469 -14.62 -10.18 29.12
C ALA A 469 -14.91 -10.99 30.40
N GLN A 470 -15.24 -10.30 31.50
CA GLN A 470 -15.63 -10.91 32.77
C GLN A 470 -16.89 -11.77 32.63
N ALA A 471 -17.95 -11.25 31.98
CA ALA A 471 -19.22 -11.94 31.81
C ALA A 471 -19.10 -13.24 30.98
N ASN A 472 -18.14 -13.29 30.05
CA ASN A 472 -17.90 -14.43 29.18
C ASN A 472 -16.71 -15.31 29.60
N ASN A 473 -16.08 -15.01 30.74
CA ASN A 473 -14.90 -15.71 31.26
C ASN A 473 -13.74 -15.78 30.24
N ILE A 474 -13.51 -14.70 29.50
CA ILE A 474 -12.40 -14.54 28.55
C ILE A 474 -11.39 -13.52 29.09
N GLU A 475 -10.17 -13.56 28.56
CA GLU A 475 -9.13 -12.59 28.93
C GLU A 475 -9.49 -11.19 28.40
N TYR A 476 -9.31 -10.16 29.24
CA TYR A 476 -9.45 -8.75 28.85
C TYR A 476 -8.24 -8.33 27.99
N ASN A 477 -8.26 -8.75 26.72
CA ASN A 477 -7.20 -8.48 25.76
C ASN A 477 -7.76 -8.56 24.33
N PHE A 478 -8.12 -7.41 23.77
CA PHE A 478 -8.72 -7.29 22.45
C PHE A 478 -7.84 -6.46 21.50
N VAL A 479 -8.01 -6.73 20.21
CA VAL A 479 -7.45 -5.90 19.13
C VAL A 479 -8.57 -5.58 18.14
N ILE A 480 -8.63 -4.36 17.64
CA ILE A 480 -9.52 -3.96 16.54
C ILE A 480 -8.64 -3.59 15.35
N THR A 481 -8.90 -4.19 14.19
CA THR A 481 -8.23 -3.86 12.92
C THR A 481 -9.25 -3.35 11.92
N PHE A 482 -8.95 -2.22 11.27
CA PHE A 482 -9.81 -1.61 10.27
C PHE A 482 -9.40 -2.01 8.86
N VAL A 483 -10.40 -2.08 7.98
CA VAL A 483 -10.24 -2.42 6.56
C VAL A 483 -11.13 -1.48 5.76
N ALA A 484 -10.58 -0.90 4.71
CA ALA A 484 -11.37 -0.15 3.75
C ALA A 484 -12.44 -1.08 3.14
N PRO A 485 -13.69 -0.62 2.98
CA PRO A 485 -14.70 -1.41 2.29
C PRO A 485 -14.18 -1.80 0.91
N PHE A 486 -14.52 -3.01 0.48
CA PHE A 486 -14.14 -3.45 -0.85
C PHE A 486 -14.81 -2.55 -1.90
N SER A 487 -14.01 -1.72 -2.56
CA SER A 487 -14.36 -1.01 -3.78
C SER A 487 -13.78 -1.76 -4.98
N SER A 488 -14.64 -2.01 -5.96
CA SER A 488 -14.26 -2.68 -7.21
C SER A 488 -13.51 -1.71 -8.11
N ASN A 489 -12.41 -2.17 -8.72
CA ASN A 489 -11.76 -1.38 -9.76
C ASN A 489 -12.58 -1.32 -11.06
N ILE A 490 -13.73 -2.02 -11.16
CA ILE A 490 -14.70 -1.83 -12.25
C ILE A 490 -15.16 -0.37 -12.32
N ASP A 491 -15.39 0.28 -11.18
CA ASP A 491 -15.78 1.69 -11.17
C ASP A 491 -14.69 2.58 -11.80
N LYS A 492 -13.41 2.20 -11.66
CA LYS A 492 -12.28 2.88 -12.34
C LYS A 492 -12.13 2.52 -13.82
N LEU A 493 -12.81 1.49 -14.32
CA LEU A 493 -12.93 1.29 -15.77
C LEU A 493 -13.99 2.21 -16.38
N THR A 494 -14.93 2.67 -15.56
CA THR A 494 -15.94 3.66 -15.98
C THR A 494 -15.40 5.09 -15.97
N SER A 495 -14.27 5.35 -15.30
CA SER A 495 -13.51 6.59 -15.49
C SER A 495 -12.76 6.58 -16.83
N ASN A 496 -12.50 7.76 -17.39
CA ASN A 496 -11.88 7.96 -18.71
C ASN A 496 -10.40 7.53 -18.80
N ASP A 497 -9.90 6.71 -17.87
CA ASP A 497 -8.47 6.46 -17.65
C ASP A 497 -7.88 5.41 -18.62
N VAL A 498 -8.69 4.48 -19.11
CA VAL A 498 -8.25 3.46 -20.08
C VAL A 498 -8.96 3.64 -21.41
N LEU A 499 -8.20 3.90 -22.46
CA LEU A 499 -8.73 4.16 -23.81
C LEU A 499 -8.54 2.97 -24.75
N ILE A 500 -9.56 2.65 -25.53
CA ILE A 500 -9.52 1.66 -26.61
C ILE A 500 -9.56 2.33 -27.97
N LYS A 501 -8.55 2.06 -28.80
CA LYS A 501 -8.43 2.51 -30.19
C LYS A 501 -8.95 1.45 -31.16
N TYR A 502 -9.89 1.85 -32.01
CA TYR A 502 -10.38 1.04 -33.11
C TYR A 502 -9.86 1.59 -34.43
N LYS A 503 -8.97 0.84 -35.09
CA LYS A 503 -8.40 1.24 -36.40
C LYS A 503 -9.48 1.62 -37.43
N ASN A 504 -10.62 0.95 -37.42
CA ASN A 504 -11.71 1.16 -38.37
C ASN A 504 -12.54 2.44 -38.10
N PHE A 505 -12.53 2.96 -36.87
CA PHE A 505 -13.36 4.12 -36.50
C PHE A 505 -12.56 5.43 -36.46
N GLY A 506 -11.22 5.36 -36.47
CA GLY A 506 -10.36 6.56 -36.50
C GLY A 506 -10.31 7.34 -35.18
N TYR A 507 -11.04 6.90 -34.15
CA TYR A 507 -11.05 7.50 -32.81
C TYR A 507 -10.98 6.42 -31.71
N ALA A 508 -10.59 6.84 -30.51
CA ALA A 508 -10.59 6.01 -29.32
C ALA A 508 -11.78 6.34 -28.40
N LYS A 509 -12.16 5.38 -27.56
CA LYS A 509 -13.23 5.51 -26.58
C LYS A 509 -12.79 4.94 -25.23
N PRO A 510 -13.21 5.53 -24.10
CA PRO A 510 -13.01 4.92 -22.78
C PRO A 510 -13.55 3.49 -22.73
N VAL A 511 -12.84 2.60 -22.04
CA VAL A 511 -13.25 1.19 -21.86
C VAL A 511 -14.67 1.09 -21.31
N GLY A 512 -15.02 1.93 -20.32
CA GLY A 512 -16.35 1.93 -19.70
C GLY A 512 -17.51 2.30 -20.62
N GLU A 513 -17.28 3.03 -21.72
CA GLU A 513 -18.33 3.31 -22.73
C GLU A 513 -18.61 2.10 -23.64
N ILE A 514 -17.66 1.16 -23.72
CA ILE A 514 -17.67 0.05 -24.68
C ILE A 514 -18.14 -1.23 -24.01
N ILE A 515 -17.59 -1.50 -22.83
CA ILE A 515 -17.81 -2.72 -22.07
C ILE A 515 -18.97 -2.45 -21.11
N LYS A 516 -20.08 -3.17 -21.29
CA LYS A 516 -21.09 -3.31 -20.23
C LYS A 516 -20.50 -4.16 -19.13
N THR A 517 -19.68 -3.56 -18.29
CA THR A 517 -19.21 -4.22 -17.07
C THR A 517 -20.43 -4.48 -16.20
N TYR A 518 -20.48 -5.59 -15.47
CA TYR A 518 -21.58 -5.94 -14.58
C TYR A 518 -21.79 -4.83 -13.54
N SER A 519 -22.55 -3.80 -13.88
CA SER A 519 -23.07 -2.81 -12.94
C SER A 519 -24.14 -3.53 -12.14
N ALA A 520 -23.84 -3.93 -10.90
CA ALA A 520 -24.90 -4.13 -9.93
C ALA A 520 -25.67 -2.80 -9.84
N ASP A 521 -27.01 -2.86 -9.95
CA ASP A 521 -27.90 -1.71 -10.01
C ASP A 521 -27.48 -0.57 -9.06
N GLU A 522 -27.36 0.64 -9.61
CA GLU A 522 -27.08 1.89 -8.86
C GLU A 522 -28.14 2.18 -7.77
N HIS A 523 -29.26 1.46 -7.76
CA HIS A 523 -30.39 1.67 -6.84
C HIS A 523 -30.18 1.17 -5.40
N THR A 524 -28.95 0.90 -4.95
CA THR A 524 -28.65 0.67 -3.52
C THR A 524 -27.46 1.47 -2.98
N ARG A 525 -26.94 2.45 -3.73
CA ARG A 525 -25.74 3.24 -3.35
C ARG A 525 -25.98 4.33 -2.31
N ASP A 526 -27.21 4.82 -2.14
CA ASP A 526 -27.49 5.87 -1.15
C ASP A 526 -27.52 5.29 0.28
N ASN A 527 -26.44 5.56 1.04
CA ASN A 527 -26.22 5.39 2.50
C ASN A 527 -25.29 4.26 2.99
N GLN A 528 -24.72 3.38 2.14
CA GLN A 528 -23.83 2.30 2.63
C GLN A 528 -22.33 2.49 2.32
N GLU A 529 -21.95 3.47 1.50
CA GLU A 529 -20.57 3.58 0.96
C GLU A 529 -19.50 4.10 1.93
N ASN A 530 -19.87 4.58 3.14
CA ASN A 530 -18.92 5.15 4.10
C ASN A 530 -18.69 4.33 5.38
N GLU A 531 -19.19 3.10 5.46
CA GLU A 531 -18.94 2.23 6.63
C GLU A 531 -17.58 1.53 6.51
N LYS A 532 -16.59 1.96 7.31
CA LYS A 532 -15.33 1.21 7.50
C LYS A 532 -15.65 -0.18 8.07
N ILE A 533 -15.14 -1.24 7.44
CA ILE A 533 -15.21 -2.60 7.98
C ILE A 533 -14.12 -2.71 9.06
N PHE A 534 -14.39 -3.47 10.11
CA PHE A 534 -13.37 -3.79 11.10
C PHE A 534 -13.52 -5.22 11.60
N PHE A 535 -12.45 -5.74 12.17
CA PHE A 535 -12.38 -7.03 12.82
C PHE A 535 -11.98 -6.83 14.28
N ILE A 536 -12.71 -7.47 15.19
CA ILE A 536 -12.34 -7.53 16.61
C ILE A 536 -11.75 -8.90 16.89
N TYR A 537 -10.57 -8.92 17.50
CA TYR A 537 -9.84 -10.12 17.90
C TYR A 537 -9.81 -10.23 19.41
N TYR A 538 -9.92 -11.45 19.94
CA TYR A 538 -9.84 -11.73 21.38
C TYR A 538 -9.01 -12.98 21.67
N LYS A 539 -8.46 -13.08 22.88
CA LYS A 539 -7.71 -14.27 23.29
C LYS A 539 -8.63 -15.35 23.84
N ARG A 540 -8.47 -16.58 23.35
CA ARG A 540 -9.24 -17.74 23.77
C ARG A 540 -8.47 -18.52 24.84
N ASN A 541 -9.11 -18.79 25.98
CA ASN A 541 -8.57 -19.70 27.00
C ASN A 541 -9.05 -21.14 26.74
N THR A 542 -8.29 -22.14 27.20
CA THR A 542 -8.58 -23.58 27.00
C THR A 542 -9.98 -24.01 27.45
N SER A 543 -10.60 -23.29 28.38
CA SER A 543 -11.95 -23.53 28.92
C SER A 543 -13.06 -22.67 28.29
N THR A 544 -12.74 -21.77 27.34
CA THR A 544 -13.70 -20.77 26.83
C THR A 544 -14.54 -21.27 25.65
N LYS A 545 -15.85 -20.98 25.75
CA LYS A 545 -16.82 -21.15 24.65
C LYS A 545 -16.53 -20.12 23.54
N TYR A 546 -16.82 -20.51 22.30
CA TYR A 546 -16.79 -19.60 21.16
C TYR A 546 -17.74 -18.42 21.39
N ILE A 547 -17.30 -17.21 21.09
CA ILE A 547 -18.13 -16.01 21.19
C ILE A 547 -18.94 -15.90 19.89
N SER A 548 -20.27 -15.97 20.00
CA SER A 548 -21.15 -15.69 18.87
C SER A 548 -21.04 -14.20 18.49
N PRO A 549 -20.77 -13.87 17.21
CA PRO A 549 -20.74 -12.49 16.74
C PRO A 549 -22.02 -11.71 17.06
N VAL A 550 -23.18 -12.37 16.92
CA VAL A 550 -24.49 -11.78 17.20
C VAL A 550 -24.65 -11.49 18.69
N ASN A 551 -24.21 -12.40 19.56
CA ASN A 551 -24.29 -12.18 21.01
C ASN A 551 -23.32 -11.08 21.46
N PHE A 552 -22.14 -11.02 20.85
CA PHE A 552 -21.18 -9.94 21.06
C PHE A 552 -21.84 -8.60 20.75
N ILE A 553 -22.36 -8.41 19.53
CA ILE A 553 -22.91 -7.11 19.17
C ILE A 553 -24.14 -6.74 20.00
N LYS A 554 -25.05 -7.68 20.28
CA LYS A 554 -26.22 -7.43 21.13
C LYS A 554 -25.84 -6.98 22.54
N TYR A 555 -24.78 -7.55 23.13
CA TYR A 555 -24.27 -7.11 24.41
C TYR A 555 -23.81 -5.64 24.35
N PHE A 556 -23.02 -5.29 23.33
CA PHE A 556 -22.49 -3.94 23.17
C PHE A 556 -23.59 -2.93 22.85
N CYS A 557 -24.54 -3.25 21.98
CA CYS A 557 -25.70 -2.38 21.69
C CYS A 557 -26.50 -2.09 22.96
N ASN A 558 -26.83 -3.12 23.74
CA ASN A 558 -27.53 -2.94 25.02
C ASN A 558 -26.74 -2.05 25.99
N LYS A 559 -25.41 -2.20 26.05
CA LYS A 559 -24.55 -1.35 26.90
C LYS A 559 -24.50 0.09 26.41
N ILE A 560 -24.40 0.30 25.11
CA ILE A 560 -24.36 1.63 24.48
C ILE A 560 -25.67 2.39 24.75
N GLU A 561 -26.81 1.73 24.60
CA GLU A 561 -28.13 2.34 24.87
C GLU A 561 -28.30 2.72 26.33
N ASN A 562 -27.87 1.87 27.27
CA ASN A 562 -28.04 2.12 28.69
C ASN A 562 -27.04 3.15 29.26
N GLU A 563 -25.83 3.25 28.69
CA GLU A 563 -24.74 4.05 29.29
C GLU A 563 -24.33 5.28 28.47
N PHE A 564 -24.62 5.34 27.17
CA PHE A 564 -24.08 6.37 26.25
C PHE A 564 -25.15 7.14 25.47
N VAL A 565 -26.35 6.58 25.31
CA VAL A 565 -27.51 7.31 24.78
C VAL A 565 -28.24 7.91 25.98
N SER A 566 -28.13 9.23 26.20
CA SER A 566 -29.01 9.88 27.18
C SER A 566 -30.47 9.55 26.85
N PRO A 567 -31.34 9.25 27.83
CA PRO A 567 -32.76 9.44 27.60
C PRO A 567 -32.93 10.92 27.28
N CYS A 568 -33.44 11.22 26.08
CA CYS A 568 -33.69 12.57 25.60
C CYS A 568 -34.42 13.44 26.63
#